data_AF-A0A954EF70-F1
#
_entry.id   AF-A0A954EF70-F1
#
_cell.length_a   1.000
_cell.length_b   1.000
_cell.length_c   1.000
_cell.angle_alpha   90.00
_cell.angle_beta   90.00
_cell.angle_gamma   90.00
#
_symmetry.space_group_name_H-M   'P 1'
#
loop_
_entity.id
_entity.type
_entity.pdbx_description
1 polymer ?
#
loop_
_entity_poly.entity_id
_entity_poly.type
_entity_poly.pdbx_seq_one_letter_code
_entity_poly.pdbx_strand_id
1 'polypeptide(L)'
;TAWASASSFRGSDKRGGANGARIRLAPQKDWEANQPAQLAKVLKKLEKIQQEFNKSQSGGKQVSLADLIVLAGSAGVEEAARKAGYQVEVPFAPGRTDATQEMTDVDSFSVLEPKADGFRNYFDHKIDRPAAELLVDKAHLLNLTAPEMTVLVGGMRVLNTNSGVPNLGVFTDKPETLSNDFFVNLLDMSTEWQKSAVCDHFFEGRDRETGKVKWTASSVDLVFGSNSQLRAIAEVYATEGGEEKFIRDFVSAWSKVMHLDRFDLNPRWRQGQHELEVSSR
;
A
#
# COMPACT_ATOMS: atom_id res chain seq x y z
N THR A 1 -7.97 -2.88 0.45
CA THR A 1 -9.10 -1.92 0.42
C THR A 1 -8.69 -0.50 0.75
N ALA A 2 -8.11 -0.20 1.92
CA ALA A 2 -7.70 1.17 2.27
C ALA A 2 -6.72 1.78 1.25
N TRP A 3 -5.68 1.04 0.86
CA TRP A 3 -4.77 1.45 -0.21
C TRP A 3 -5.49 1.74 -1.53
N ALA A 4 -6.34 0.82 -1.99
CA ALA A 4 -7.13 1.01 -3.22
C ALA A 4 -7.98 2.30 -3.20
N SER A 5 -8.48 2.70 -2.03
CA SER A 5 -9.25 3.93 -1.85
C SER A 5 -8.35 5.16 -1.93
N ALA A 6 -7.33 5.23 -1.06
CA ALA A 6 -6.47 6.40 -0.91
C ALA A 6 -5.53 6.61 -2.09
N SER A 7 -5.01 5.54 -2.69
CA SER A 7 -4.02 5.60 -3.77
C SER A 7 -4.59 6.12 -5.09
N SER A 8 -5.90 6.35 -5.21
CA SER A 8 -6.45 7.08 -6.36
C SER A 8 -6.04 8.56 -6.39
N PHE A 9 -5.55 9.10 -5.27
CA PHE A 9 -5.06 10.47 -5.18
C PHE A 9 -3.92 10.74 -6.16
N ARG A 10 -3.90 11.95 -6.72
CA ARG A 10 -2.74 12.50 -7.43
C ARG A 10 -2.52 13.98 -7.09
N GLY A 11 -1.30 14.32 -6.68
CA GLY A 11 -0.91 15.67 -6.28
C GLY A 11 -0.88 16.67 -7.42
N SER A 12 -0.83 16.20 -8.68
CA SER A 12 -0.79 17.04 -9.88
C SER A 12 -2.03 17.93 -10.03
N ASP A 13 -3.23 17.38 -9.83
CA ASP A 13 -4.49 18.13 -9.89
C ASP A 13 -5.36 17.97 -8.63
N LYS A 14 -4.83 17.29 -7.60
CA LYS A 14 -5.45 17.05 -6.29
C LYS A 14 -6.76 16.24 -6.36
N ARG A 15 -6.99 15.49 -7.44
CA ARG A 15 -8.13 14.57 -7.57
C ARG A 15 -7.83 13.23 -6.91
N GLY A 16 -8.90 12.48 -6.62
CA GLY A 16 -8.84 11.17 -5.99
C GLY A 16 -8.68 11.24 -4.47
N GLY A 17 -8.31 10.11 -3.86
CA GLY A 17 -8.21 9.95 -2.41
C GLY A 17 -9.37 9.15 -1.81
N ALA A 18 -9.29 8.94 -0.49
CA ALA A 18 -10.22 8.10 0.25
C ALA A 18 -11.52 8.83 0.66
N ASN A 19 -11.49 10.15 0.73
CA ASN A 19 -12.64 10.98 1.07
C ASN A 19 -13.72 10.88 -0.03
N GLY A 20 -14.98 10.74 0.39
CA GLY A 20 -16.10 10.41 -0.49
C GLY A 20 -16.38 8.90 -0.60
N ALA A 21 -15.48 8.02 -0.14
CA ALA A 21 -15.59 6.56 -0.29
C ALA A 21 -15.96 6.14 -1.72
N ARG A 22 -15.43 6.82 -2.74
CA ARG A 22 -15.77 6.58 -4.14
C ARG A 22 -15.33 5.21 -4.65
N ILE A 23 -14.46 4.52 -3.91
CA ILE A 23 -14.12 3.12 -4.16
C ILE A 23 -15.34 2.19 -4.20
N ARG A 24 -16.46 2.53 -3.53
CA ARG A 24 -17.70 1.75 -3.58
C ARG A 24 -18.62 2.10 -4.75
N LEU A 25 -18.28 3.13 -5.51
CA LEU A 25 -19.09 3.69 -6.59
C LEU A 25 -18.47 3.34 -7.96
N ALA A 26 -19.27 3.49 -9.02
CA ALA A 26 -18.73 3.40 -10.38
C ALA A 26 -17.87 4.64 -10.69
N PRO A 27 -16.72 4.48 -11.39
CA PRO A 27 -16.22 3.21 -11.95
C PRO A 27 -15.30 2.42 -11.00
N GLN A 28 -14.85 2.98 -9.88
CA GLN A 28 -13.77 2.41 -9.06
C GLN A 28 -14.06 1.01 -8.51
N LYS A 29 -15.32 0.71 -8.19
CA LYS A 29 -15.72 -0.60 -7.68
C LYS A 29 -15.50 -1.74 -8.68
N ASP A 30 -15.42 -1.41 -9.97
CA ASP A 30 -15.33 -2.36 -11.08
C ASP A 30 -13.91 -2.44 -11.69
N TRP A 31 -12.97 -1.59 -11.25
CA TRP A 31 -11.58 -1.62 -11.73
C TRP A 31 -10.89 -2.93 -11.33
N GLU A 32 -10.19 -3.54 -12.29
CA GLU A 32 -9.50 -4.82 -12.11
C GLU A 32 -8.48 -4.75 -10.97
N ALA A 33 -7.68 -3.68 -10.92
CA ALA A 33 -6.70 -3.43 -9.86
C ALA A 33 -7.30 -3.47 -8.45
N ASN A 34 -8.61 -3.20 -8.31
CA ASN A 34 -9.32 -3.17 -7.04
C ASN A 34 -9.94 -4.51 -6.65
N GLN A 35 -9.80 -5.55 -7.47
CA GLN A 35 -10.34 -6.90 -7.23
C GLN A 35 -11.84 -6.87 -6.86
N PRO A 36 -12.74 -6.53 -7.81
CA PRO A 36 -14.14 -6.19 -7.51
C PRO A 36 -14.87 -7.20 -6.62
N ALA A 37 -14.66 -8.51 -6.85
CA ALA A 37 -15.28 -9.57 -6.05
C ALA A 37 -14.81 -9.59 -4.58
N GLN A 38 -13.52 -9.33 -4.33
CA GLN A 38 -12.97 -9.22 -2.98
C GLN A 38 -13.37 -7.89 -2.33
N LEU A 39 -13.29 -6.79 -3.08
CA LEU A 39 -13.68 -5.47 -2.62
C LEU A 39 -15.14 -5.45 -2.15
N ALA A 40 -16.07 -6.00 -2.93
CA ALA A 40 -17.49 -6.06 -2.57
C ALA A 40 -17.72 -6.81 -1.24
N LYS A 41 -16.99 -7.90 -1.00
CA LYS A 41 -17.06 -8.66 0.26
C LYS A 41 -16.58 -7.82 1.45
N VAL A 42 -15.47 -7.08 1.28
CA VAL A 42 -14.91 -6.23 2.34
C VAL A 42 -15.84 -5.04 2.63
N LEU A 43 -16.30 -4.34 1.59
CA LEU A 43 -17.19 -3.19 1.74
C LEU A 43 -18.50 -3.58 2.44
N LYS A 44 -19.12 -4.71 2.07
CA LYS A 44 -20.32 -5.21 2.75
C LYS A 44 -20.12 -5.45 4.25
N LYS A 45 -18.94 -5.93 4.66
CA LYS A 45 -18.60 -6.10 6.09
C LYS A 45 -18.44 -4.75 6.79
N LEU A 46 -17.74 -3.81 6.17
CA LEU A 46 -17.56 -2.46 6.72
C LEU A 46 -18.89 -1.71 6.81
N GLU A 47 -19.75 -1.80 5.81
CA GLU A 47 -21.11 -1.24 5.83
C GLU A 47 -21.95 -1.81 6.97
N LYS A 48 -21.86 -3.12 7.23
CA LYS A 48 -22.53 -3.73 8.37
C LYS A 48 -22.04 -3.14 9.70
N ILE A 49 -20.71 -3.03 9.88
CA ILE A 49 -20.10 -2.43 11.07
C ILE A 49 -20.54 -0.96 11.20
N GLN A 50 -20.52 -0.19 10.12
CA GLN A 50 -20.97 1.20 10.09
C GLN A 50 -22.43 1.31 10.54
N GLN A 51 -23.32 0.48 10.01
CA GLN A 51 -24.74 0.50 10.36
C GLN A 51 -24.97 0.13 11.82
N GLU A 52 -24.30 -0.90 12.33
CA GLU A 52 -24.39 -1.32 13.74
C GLU A 52 -23.85 -0.24 14.69
N PHE A 53 -22.70 0.36 14.36
CA PHE A 53 -22.14 1.46 15.14
C PHE A 53 -23.09 2.67 15.13
N ASN A 54 -23.52 3.14 13.96
CA ASN A 54 -24.37 4.33 13.84
C ASN A 54 -25.74 4.16 14.51
N LYS A 55 -26.32 2.95 14.49
CA LYS A 55 -27.59 2.64 15.20
C LYS A 55 -27.44 2.59 16.72
N SER A 56 -26.26 2.24 17.22
CA SER A 56 -26.02 2.15 18.67
C SER A 56 -25.66 3.49 19.32
N GLN A 57 -25.37 4.53 18.53
CA GLN A 57 -25.06 5.86 19.06
C GLN A 57 -26.33 6.65 19.43
N SER A 58 -26.23 7.41 20.52
CA SER A 58 -27.17 8.48 20.87
C SER A 58 -26.52 9.86 20.64
N GLY A 59 -27.32 10.90 20.40
CA GLY A 59 -26.80 12.27 20.24
C GLY A 59 -26.23 12.59 18.86
N GLY A 60 -26.61 11.87 17.80
CA GLY A 60 -26.29 12.20 16.41
C GLY A 60 -24.88 11.87 15.94
N LYS A 61 -24.03 11.26 16.79
CA LYS A 61 -22.71 10.77 16.38
C LYS A 61 -22.86 9.65 15.35
N GLN A 62 -22.11 9.75 14.26
CA GLN A 62 -22.03 8.75 13.20
C GLN A 62 -20.61 8.65 12.66
N VAL A 63 -20.30 7.52 12.03
CA VAL A 63 -19.07 7.31 11.26
C VAL A 63 -19.42 7.12 9.77
N SER A 64 -18.63 7.74 8.90
CA SER A 64 -18.71 7.53 7.45
C SER A 64 -18.02 6.22 7.06
N LEU A 65 -18.41 5.67 5.91
CA LEU A 65 -17.75 4.50 5.35
C LEU A 65 -16.34 4.88 4.87
N ALA A 66 -16.15 6.11 4.39
CA ALA A 66 -14.84 6.66 4.02
C ALA A 66 -13.85 6.60 5.19
N ASP A 67 -14.26 7.05 6.38
CA ASP A 67 -13.43 6.94 7.58
C ASP A 67 -13.24 5.49 8.01
N LEU A 68 -14.28 4.66 7.94
CA LEU A 68 -14.19 3.26 8.35
C LEU A 68 -13.26 2.43 7.45
N ILE A 69 -13.20 2.73 6.14
CA ILE A 69 -12.24 2.11 5.20
C ILE A 69 -10.80 2.42 5.61
N VAL A 70 -10.51 3.69 5.96
CA VAL A 70 -9.17 4.11 6.38
C VAL A 70 -8.83 3.52 7.75
N LEU A 71 -9.76 3.60 8.72
CA LEU A 71 -9.58 3.05 10.06
C LEU A 71 -9.34 1.54 10.04
N ALA A 72 -10.08 0.78 9.22
CA ALA A 72 -9.86 -0.65 9.06
C ALA A 72 -8.48 -0.95 8.45
N GLY A 73 -7.98 -0.09 7.56
CA GLY A 73 -6.62 -0.18 7.04
C GLY A 73 -5.57 0.05 8.11
N SER A 74 -5.71 1.11 8.91
CA SER A 74 -4.84 1.42 10.05
C SER A 74 -4.82 0.28 11.07
N ALA A 75 -5.99 -0.26 11.45
CA ALA A 75 -6.08 -1.42 12.36
C ALA A 75 -5.36 -2.66 11.80
N GLY A 76 -5.41 -2.88 10.48
CA GLY A 76 -4.67 -3.96 9.83
C GLY A 76 -3.15 -3.78 9.90
N VAL A 77 -2.65 -2.55 9.79
CA VAL A 77 -1.22 -2.22 9.95
C VAL A 77 -0.77 -2.41 11.40
N GLU A 78 -1.56 -1.93 12.37
CA GLU A 78 -1.28 -2.10 13.81
C GLU A 78 -1.23 -3.58 14.19
N GLU A 79 -2.18 -4.38 13.71
CA GLU A 79 -2.19 -5.83 13.94
C GLU A 79 -0.98 -6.52 13.32
N ALA A 80 -0.54 -6.10 12.12
CA ALA A 80 0.64 -6.66 11.48
C ALA A 80 1.94 -6.30 12.20
N ALA A 81 2.06 -5.08 12.74
CA ALA A 81 3.16 -4.68 13.61
C ALA A 81 3.14 -5.46 14.93
N ARG A 82 1.95 -5.68 15.51
CA ARG A 82 1.78 -6.50 16.72
C ARG A 82 2.26 -7.94 16.52
N LYS A 83 1.99 -8.53 15.36
CA LYS A 83 2.52 -9.87 15.00
C LYS A 83 4.05 -9.88 14.91
N ALA A 84 4.68 -8.76 14.55
CA ALA A 84 6.13 -8.58 14.54
C ALA A 84 6.72 -8.29 15.94
N GLY A 85 5.89 -8.15 16.98
CA GLY A 85 6.35 -7.86 18.34
C GLY A 85 6.39 -6.36 18.68
N TYR A 86 5.88 -5.49 17.81
CA TYR A 86 5.87 -4.05 18.01
C TYR A 86 4.46 -3.55 18.32
N GLN A 87 4.36 -2.64 19.27
CA GLN A 87 3.14 -1.89 19.52
C GLN A 87 3.27 -0.50 18.89
N VAL A 88 2.38 -0.21 17.94
CA VAL A 88 2.33 1.05 17.21
C VAL A 88 0.90 1.56 17.18
N GLU A 89 0.74 2.87 17.22
CA GLU A 89 -0.52 3.55 16.96
C GLU A 89 -0.43 4.24 15.59
N VAL A 90 -1.32 3.90 14.67
CA VAL A 90 -1.35 4.52 13.35
C VAL A 90 -2.22 5.77 13.44
N PRO A 91 -1.68 6.98 13.19
CA PRO A 91 -2.45 8.21 13.32
C PRO A 91 -3.71 8.20 12.45
N PHE A 92 -4.84 8.56 13.05
CA PHE A 92 -6.13 8.58 12.39
C PHE A 92 -6.88 9.88 12.68
N ALA A 93 -7.31 10.56 11.62
CA ALA A 93 -8.21 11.71 11.73
C ALA A 93 -9.57 11.38 11.10
N PRO A 94 -10.69 11.46 11.85
CA PRO A 94 -12.04 11.34 11.29
C PRO A 94 -12.43 12.60 10.51
N GLY A 95 -13.60 12.59 9.89
CA GLY A 95 -14.19 13.73 9.18
C GLY A 95 -14.32 13.52 7.67
N ARG A 96 -13.92 12.36 7.12
CA ARG A 96 -14.26 12.04 5.73
C ARG A 96 -15.76 11.82 5.61
N THR A 97 -16.31 12.09 4.44
CA THR A 97 -17.74 11.92 4.15
C THR A 97 -17.96 10.91 3.03
N ASP A 98 -19.20 10.44 2.88
CA ASP A 98 -19.58 9.50 1.84
C ASP A 98 -20.26 10.25 0.69
N ALA A 99 -19.63 10.30 -0.49
CA ALA A 99 -20.23 10.86 -1.69
C ALA A 99 -21.27 9.89 -2.28
N THR A 100 -22.23 10.39 -3.06
CA THR A 100 -23.18 9.56 -3.78
C THR A 100 -22.77 9.35 -5.24
N GLN A 101 -23.45 8.45 -5.95
CA GLN A 101 -23.18 8.21 -7.38
C GLN A 101 -23.49 9.45 -8.22
N GLU A 102 -24.54 10.21 -7.87
CA GLU A 102 -24.93 11.45 -8.55
C GLU A 102 -23.87 12.55 -8.40
N MET A 103 -23.07 12.50 -7.33
CA MET A 103 -21.92 13.38 -7.10
C MET A 103 -20.62 12.89 -7.77
N THR A 104 -20.70 11.87 -8.64
CA THR A 104 -19.55 11.20 -9.24
C THR A 104 -19.72 11.05 -10.74
N ASP A 105 -19.00 11.88 -11.49
CA ASP A 105 -18.88 11.78 -12.95
C ASP A 105 -17.98 10.58 -13.31
N VAL A 106 -18.58 9.53 -13.88
CA VAL A 106 -17.91 8.27 -14.20
C VAL A 106 -16.78 8.47 -15.21
N ASP A 107 -17.02 9.24 -16.27
CA ASP A 107 -16.06 9.47 -17.35
C ASP A 107 -14.86 10.25 -16.82
N SER A 108 -15.12 11.26 -15.99
CA SER A 108 -14.07 12.03 -15.35
C SER A 108 -13.21 11.17 -14.42
N PHE A 109 -13.77 10.18 -13.73
CA PHE A 109 -13.03 9.29 -12.83
C PHE A 109 -12.24 8.20 -13.57
N SER A 110 -12.57 7.85 -14.81
CA SER A 110 -11.86 6.82 -15.59
C SER A 110 -10.36 7.07 -15.73
N VAL A 111 -9.93 8.34 -15.81
CA VAL A 111 -8.49 8.72 -15.91
C VAL A 111 -7.69 8.50 -14.62
N LEU A 112 -8.36 8.13 -13.53
CA LEU A 112 -7.73 7.77 -12.25
C LEU A 112 -7.54 6.25 -12.12
N GLU A 113 -8.05 5.46 -13.06
CA GLU A 113 -7.84 4.02 -13.09
C GLU A 113 -6.34 3.71 -13.22
N PRO A 114 -5.73 2.98 -12.27
CA PRO A 114 -4.31 2.69 -12.32
C PRO A 114 -4.03 1.63 -13.40
N LYS A 115 -3.33 2.02 -14.47
CA LYS A 115 -2.76 1.06 -15.44
C LYS A 115 -1.60 0.26 -14.85
N ALA A 116 -0.92 0.84 -13.86
CA ALA A 116 0.10 0.17 -13.08
C ALA A 116 0.03 0.68 -11.64
N ASP A 117 0.19 -0.22 -10.69
CA ASP A 117 0.33 0.07 -9.27
C ASP A 117 1.42 -0.84 -8.70
N GLY A 118 2.66 -0.36 -8.76
CA GLY A 118 3.82 -1.10 -8.26
C GLY A 118 3.73 -1.41 -6.76
N PHE A 119 2.97 -0.63 -5.99
CA PHE A 119 2.76 -0.90 -4.56
C PHE A 119 1.92 -2.17 -4.34
N ARG A 120 0.99 -2.49 -5.25
CA ARG A 120 0.22 -3.76 -5.28
C ARG A 120 0.75 -4.79 -6.29
N ASN A 121 1.95 -4.57 -6.83
CA ASN A 121 2.55 -5.39 -7.89
C ASN A 121 1.58 -5.69 -9.06
N TYR A 122 0.82 -4.67 -9.46
CA TYR A 122 -0.21 -4.76 -10.49
C TYR A 122 0.22 -4.01 -11.73
N PHE A 123 0.05 -4.64 -12.89
CA PHE A 123 0.30 -4.06 -14.21
C PHE A 123 -0.79 -4.55 -15.16
N ASP A 124 -1.38 -3.63 -15.90
CA ASP A 124 -2.18 -3.96 -17.08
C ASP A 124 -1.30 -4.65 -18.12
N HIS A 125 -1.90 -5.45 -19.00
CA HIS A 125 -1.25 -6.06 -20.16
C HIS A 125 -0.63 -5.04 -21.12
N LYS A 126 -1.03 -3.76 -21.04
CA LYS A 126 -0.53 -2.68 -21.90
C LYS A 126 0.13 -1.57 -21.08
N ILE A 127 1.39 -1.78 -20.71
CA ILE A 127 2.27 -0.72 -20.21
C ILE A 127 3.13 -0.15 -21.35
N ASP A 128 3.35 1.16 -21.35
CA ASP A 128 4.07 1.90 -22.39
C ASP A 128 5.55 2.14 -22.07
N ARG A 129 5.97 1.83 -20.84
CA ARG A 129 7.34 1.95 -20.33
C ARG A 129 7.60 0.94 -19.21
N PRO A 130 8.86 0.74 -18.79
CA PRO A 130 9.20 -0.23 -17.74
C PRO A 130 8.41 -0.03 -16.45
N ALA A 131 7.98 -1.13 -15.83
CA ALA A 131 7.16 -1.11 -14.63
C ALA A 131 7.81 -0.37 -13.44
N ALA A 132 9.13 -0.39 -13.33
CA ALA A 132 9.87 0.39 -12.33
C ALA A 132 9.76 1.90 -12.54
N GLU A 133 9.69 2.38 -13.78
CA GLU A 133 9.46 3.81 -14.06
C GLU A 133 8.03 4.23 -13.70
N LEU A 134 7.05 3.35 -13.96
CA LEU A 134 5.66 3.57 -13.56
C LEU A 134 5.48 3.60 -12.04
N LEU A 135 6.27 2.82 -11.28
CA LEU A 135 6.31 2.93 -9.83
C LEU A 135 6.76 4.34 -9.40
N VAL A 136 7.84 4.88 -9.98
CA VAL A 136 8.35 6.21 -9.64
C VAL A 136 7.35 7.30 -10.02
N ASP A 137 6.73 7.19 -11.18
CA ASP A 137 5.64 8.08 -11.63
C ASP A 137 4.48 8.08 -10.62
N LYS A 138 4.04 6.89 -10.20
CA LYS A 138 2.98 6.74 -9.19
C LYS A 138 3.39 7.33 -7.84
N ALA A 139 4.62 7.10 -7.40
CA ALA A 139 5.15 7.65 -6.16
C ALA A 139 5.15 9.18 -6.18
N HIS A 140 5.55 9.78 -7.31
CA HIS A 140 5.48 11.22 -7.52
C HIS A 140 4.04 11.75 -7.42
N LEU A 141 3.07 11.09 -8.05
CA LEU A 141 1.65 11.47 -7.93
C LEU A 141 1.15 11.39 -6.47
N LEU A 142 1.70 10.49 -5.65
CA LEU A 142 1.37 10.39 -4.23
C LEU A 142 2.21 11.30 -3.33
N ASN A 143 3.00 12.22 -3.91
CA ASN A 143 3.95 13.09 -3.20
C ASN A 143 4.92 12.33 -2.29
N LEU A 144 5.32 11.12 -2.68
CA LEU A 144 6.24 10.28 -1.93
C LEU A 144 7.69 10.59 -2.32
N THR A 145 8.56 10.64 -1.32
CA THR A 145 10.01 10.63 -1.50
C THR A 145 10.49 9.21 -1.80
N ALA A 146 11.74 9.06 -2.29
CA ALA A 146 12.32 7.74 -2.53
C ALA A 146 12.36 6.85 -1.26
N PRO A 147 12.71 7.36 -0.06
CA PRO A 147 12.62 6.58 1.18
C PRO A 147 11.19 6.13 1.53
N GLU A 148 10.19 7.02 1.41
CA GLU A 148 8.79 6.69 1.68
C GLU A 148 8.24 5.65 0.69
N MET A 149 8.56 5.80 -0.60
CA MET A 149 8.24 4.80 -1.62
C MET A 149 8.87 3.44 -1.27
N THR A 150 10.13 3.44 -0.84
CA THR A 150 10.88 2.22 -0.50
C THR A 150 10.21 1.47 0.66
N VAL A 151 9.93 2.14 1.78
CA VAL A 151 9.27 1.49 2.93
C VAL A 151 7.87 0.99 2.57
N LEU A 152 7.10 1.78 1.81
CA LEU A 152 5.75 1.38 1.41
C LEU A 152 5.77 0.13 0.55
N VAL A 153 6.68 0.03 -0.44
CA VAL A 153 6.79 -1.20 -1.24
C VAL A 153 7.19 -2.39 -0.38
N GLY A 154 8.24 -2.26 0.44
CA GLY A 154 8.70 -3.37 1.29
C GLY A 154 7.64 -3.86 2.26
N GLY A 155 6.94 -2.95 2.94
CA GLY A 155 5.86 -3.28 3.85
C GLY A 155 4.65 -3.88 3.14
N MET A 156 4.21 -3.28 2.02
CA MET A 156 3.06 -3.79 1.28
C MET A 156 3.27 -5.21 0.73
N ARG A 157 4.52 -5.59 0.43
CA ARG A 157 4.88 -6.97 0.05
C ARG A 157 4.72 -7.94 1.20
N VAL A 158 5.30 -7.68 2.36
CA VAL A 158 5.18 -8.60 3.52
C VAL A 158 3.76 -8.65 4.07
N LEU A 159 2.97 -7.59 3.89
CA LEU A 159 1.54 -7.56 4.19
C LEU A 159 0.66 -8.30 3.16
N ASN A 160 1.26 -8.87 2.12
CA ASN A 160 0.59 -9.64 1.07
C ASN A 160 -0.58 -8.89 0.42
N THR A 161 -0.36 -7.63 0.05
CA THR A 161 -1.40 -6.73 -0.49
C THR A 161 -1.46 -6.70 -2.02
N ASN A 162 -0.81 -7.66 -2.68
CA ASN A 162 -0.76 -7.70 -4.14
C ASN A 162 -2.15 -7.86 -4.76
N SER A 163 -2.42 -7.12 -5.84
CA SER A 163 -3.65 -7.27 -6.61
C SER A 163 -3.45 -7.98 -7.96
N GLY A 164 -2.21 -8.04 -8.45
CA GLY A 164 -1.82 -8.78 -9.64
C GLY A 164 -1.53 -10.25 -9.36
N VAL A 165 -0.36 -10.72 -9.80
CA VAL A 165 0.05 -12.11 -9.62
C VAL A 165 0.37 -12.38 -8.13
N PRO A 166 -0.19 -13.47 -7.54
CA PRO A 166 0.09 -13.84 -6.16
C PRO A 166 1.59 -14.02 -5.90
N ASN A 167 2.05 -13.69 -4.70
CA ASN A 167 3.39 -13.95 -4.19
C ASN A 167 4.57 -13.23 -4.88
N LEU A 168 4.35 -12.44 -5.94
CA LEU A 168 5.44 -11.63 -6.53
C LEU A 168 5.97 -10.62 -5.52
N GLY A 169 7.27 -10.69 -5.22
CA GLY A 169 7.94 -9.78 -4.30
C GLY A 169 7.68 -10.07 -2.82
N VAL A 170 6.88 -11.10 -2.48
CA VAL A 170 6.55 -11.43 -1.08
C VAL A 170 7.71 -12.25 -0.49
N PHE A 171 8.82 -11.58 -0.20
CA PHE A 171 10.04 -12.20 0.31
C PHE A 171 9.97 -12.35 1.84
N THR A 172 9.05 -13.18 2.32
CA THR A 172 8.91 -13.52 3.74
C THR A 172 8.19 -14.87 3.88
N ASP A 173 8.54 -15.61 4.93
CA ASP A 173 7.82 -16.82 5.35
C ASP A 173 6.69 -16.51 6.34
N LYS A 174 6.54 -15.24 6.74
CA LYS A 174 5.50 -14.78 7.68
C LYS A 174 4.63 -13.68 7.08
N PRO A 175 3.88 -13.95 5.98
CA PRO A 175 2.93 -12.98 5.43
C PRO A 175 2.00 -12.37 6.49
N GLU A 176 1.60 -11.12 6.27
CA GLU A 176 0.79 -10.31 7.19
C GLU A 176 1.48 -9.96 8.52
N THR A 177 2.81 -10.13 8.59
CA THR A 177 3.65 -9.63 9.68
C THR A 177 4.48 -8.46 9.15
N LEU A 178 4.43 -7.30 9.80
CA LEU A 178 5.13 -6.11 9.32
C LEU A 178 6.60 -6.16 9.76
N SER A 179 7.45 -6.77 8.94
CA SER A 179 8.90 -6.90 9.14
C SER A 179 9.69 -6.30 7.97
N ASN A 180 10.99 -6.12 8.15
CA ASN A 180 11.92 -5.69 7.09
C ASN A 180 12.39 -6.85 6.18
N ASP A 181 11.74 -8.03 6.24
CA ASP A 181 12.13 -9.25 5.51
C ASP A 181 12.29 -9.01 4.00
N PHE A 182 11.46 -8.15 3.41
CA PHE A 182 11.57 -7.80 2.00
C PHE A 182 13.00 -7.34 1.64
N PHE A 183 13.59 -6.45 2.46
CA PHE A 183 14.92 -5.91 2.18
C PHE A 183 16.03 -6.91 2.52
N VAL A 184 15.88 -7.62 3.65
CA VAL A 184 16.85 -8.65 4.07
C VAL A 184 16.99 -9.73 3.00
N ASN A 185 15.87 -10.26 2.51
CA ASN A 185 15.87 -11.33 1.50
C ASN A 185 16.21 -10.83 0.10
N LEU A 186 15.86 -9.58 -0.25
CA LEU A 186 16.25 -8.99 -1.54
C LEU A 186 17.77 -8.81 -1.66
N LEU A 187 18.42 -8.41 -0.57
CA LEU A 187 19.85 -8.11 -0.53
C LEU A 187 20.73 -9.31 -0.14
N ASP A 188 20.10 -10.44 0.19
CA ASP A 188 20.79 -11.71 0.45
C ASP A 188 21.52 -12.21 -0.80
N MET A 189 22.85 -12.15 -0.75
CA MET A 189 23.72 -12.58 -1.84
C MET A 189 23.71 -14.09 -2.09
N SER A 190 23.13 -14.92 -1.19
CA SER A 190 22.89 -16.34 -1.47
C SER A 190 21.82 -16.56 -2.54
N THR A 191 21.04 -15.52 -2.86
CA THR A 191 20.01 -15.56 -3.91
C THR A 191 20.56 -14.97 -5.22
N GLU A 192 20.40 -15.71 -6.31
CA GLU A 192 20.67 -15.26 -7.68
C GLU A 192 19.38 -14.99 -8.41
N TRP A 193 19.29 -13.82 -9.06
CA TRP A 193 18.12 -13.41 -9.81
C TRP A 193 18.33 -13.63 -11.31
N GLN A 194 17.40 -14.33 -11.93
CA GLN A 194 17.34 -14.52 -13.38
C GLN A 194 15.94 -14.28 -13.91
N LYS A 195 15.81 -13.96 -15.21
CA LYS A 195 14.48 -13.86 -15.85
C LYS A 195 13.75 -15.19 -15.74
N SER A 196 12.46 -15.14 -15.42
CA SER A 196 11.61 -16.33 -15.39
C SER A 196 11.32 -16.80 -16.81
N ALA A 197 11.22 -18.12 -17.00
CA ALA A 197 10.78 -18.70 -18.27
C ALA A 197 9.26 -18.50 -18.53
N VAL A 198 8.50 -18.11 -17.50
CA VAL A 198 7.04 -17.97 -17.57
C VAL A 198 6.62 -16.63 -18.19
N CYS A 199 7.37 -15.55 -17.90
CA CYS A 199 7.04 -14.19 -18.33
C CYS A 199 8.30 -13.33 -18.34
N ASP A 200 8.52 -12.59 -19.43
CA ASP A 200 9.69 -11.70 -19.60
C ASP A 200 9.77 -10.57 -18.57
N HIS A 201 8.67 -10.28 -17.87
CA HIS A 201 8.58 -9.27 -16.83
C HIS A 201 8.76 -9.82 -15.41
N PHE A 202 8.90 -11.14 -15.26
CA PHE A 202 9.11 -11.81 -13.98
C PHE A 202 10.52 -12.35 -13.85
N PHE A 203 10.94 -12.51 -12.61
CA PHE A 203 12.26 -12.98 -12.22
C PHE A 203 12.12 -14.06 -11.16
N GLU A 204 13.03 -15.03 -11.21
CA GLU A 204 13.17 -16.08 -10.22
C GLU A 204 14.43 -15.82 -9.41
N GLY A 205 14.27 -15.73 -8.09
CA GLY A 205 15.36 -15.73 -7.13
C GLY A 205 15.66 -17.17 -6.74
N ARG A 206 16.82 -17.68 -7.15
CA ARG A 206 17.26 -19.05 -6.88
C ARG A 206 18.38 -19.06 -5.86
N ASP A 207 18.36 -20.06 -5.00
CA ASP A 207 19.48 -20.36 -4.13
C ASP A 207 20.73 -20.67 -4.97
N ARG A 208 21.85 -19.98 -4.72
CA ARG A 208 23.07 -20.10 -5.53
C ARG A 208 23.73 -21.47 -5.45
N GLU A 209 23.59 -22.18 -4.34
CA GLU A 209 24.23 -23.48 -4.15
C GLU A 209 23.40 -24.61 -4.75
N THR A 210 22.08 -24.57 -4.53
CA THR A 210 21.16 -25.66 -4.89
C THR A 210 20.39 -25.42 -6.18
N GLY A 211 20.33 -24.19 -6.68
CA GLY A 211 19.55 -23.78 -7.84
C GLY A 211 18.03 -23.79 -7.63
N LYS A 212 17.55 -24.07 -6.41
CA LYS A 212 16.13 -24.12 -6.08
C LYS A 212 15.52 -22.71 -6.08
N VAL A 213 14.32 -22.57 -6.64
CA VAL A 213 13.58 -21.30 -6.61
C VAL A 213 13.17 -21.02 -5.16
N LYS A 214 13.65 -19.89 -4.61
CA LYS A 214 13.25 -19.34 -3.32
C LYS A 214 12.11 -18.35 -3.50
N TRP A 215 12.24 -17.44 -4.46
CA TRP A 215 11.36 -16.29 -4.62
C TRP A 215 11.00 -16.02 -6.08
N THR A 216 9.89 -15.32 -6.27
CA THR A 216 9.49 -14.75 -7.57
C THR A 216 9.27 -13.26 -7.42
N ALA A 217 9.63 -12.47 -8.43
CA ALA A 217 9.64 -11.02 -8.37
C ALA A 217 9.26 -10.40 -9.72
N SER A 218 8.80 -9.16 -9.69
CA SER A 218 8.76 -8.29 -10.88
C SER A 218 9.94 -7.30 -10.86
N SER A 219 10.12 -6.54 -11.95
CA SER A 219 11.10 -5.46 -11.97
C SER A 219 10.84 -4.37 -10.92
N VAL A 220 9.60 -4.22 -10.44
CA VAL A 220 9.26 -3.27 -9.36
C VAL A 220 9.86 -3.70 -8.03
N ASP A 221 10.04 -5.01 -7.82
CA ASP A 221 10.66 -5.52 -6.60
C ASP A 221 12.19 -5.40 -6.71
N LEU A 222 12.75 -5.81 -7.85
CA LEU A 222 14.20 -5.88 -8.03
C LEU A 222 14.89 -4.53 -8.24
N VAL A 223 14.14 -3.47 -8.60
CA VAL A 223 14.73 -2.13 -8.74
C VAL A 223 15.38 -1.64 -7.45
N PHE A 224 14.87 -2.05 -6.29
CA PHE A 224 15.43 -1.74 -4.97
C PHE A 224 16.75 -2.48 -4.67
N GLY A 225 17.09 -3.53 -5.41
CA GLY A 225 18.38 -4.21 -5.33
C GLY A 225 19.36 -3.80 -6.43
N SER A 226 18.90 -3.05 -7.44
CA SER A 226 19.62 -2.77 -8.69
C SER A 226 19.97 -1.28 -8.88
N ASN A 227 19.02 -0.37 -8.67
CA ASN A 227 19.30 1.06 -8.74
C ASN A 227 20.17 1.48 -7.55
N SER A 228 21.30 2.14 -7.80
CA SER A 228 22.28 2.45 -6.74
C SER A 228 21.73 3.30 -5.59
N GLN A 229 20.84 4.25 -5.87
CA GLN A 229 20.21 5.08 -4.83
C GLN A 229 19.16 4.32 -4.05
N LEU A 230 18.27 3.57 -4.73
CA LEU A 230 17.25 2.77 -4.04
C LEU A 230 17.86 1.63 -3.25
N ARG A 231 18.96 1.05 -3.74
CA ARG A 231 19.74 0.03 -3.02
C ARG A 231 20.34 0.59 -1.74
N ALA A 232 20.93 1.78 -1.78
CA ALA A 232 21.46 2.42 -0.57
C ALA A 232 20.37 2.64 0.49
N ILE A 233 19.13 2.96 0.08
CA ILE A 233 17.99 3.08 0.99
C ILE A 233 17.56 1.70 1.52
N ALA A 234 17.50 0.68 0.65
CA ALA A 234 17.15 -0.68 1.04
C ALA A 234 18.14 -1.26 2.07
N GLU A 235 19.44 -0.98 1.91
CA GLU A 235 20.50 -1.41 2.84
C GLU A 235 20.30 -0.84 4.25
N VAL A 236 19.79 0.40 4.38
CA VAL A 236 19.43 0.98 5.70
C VAL A 236 18.38 0.14 6.41
N TYR A 237 17.33 -0.29 5.70
CA TYR A 237 16.25 -1.08 6.30
C TYR A 237 16.61 -2.56 6.48
N ALA A 238 17.55 -3.11 5.69
CA ALA A 238 18.03 -4.47 5.84
C ALA A 238 19.09 -4.65 6.94
N THR A 239 19.64 -3.55 7.46
CA THR A 239 20.66 -3.61 8.51
C THR A 239 20.09 -4.24 9.78
N GLU A 240 20.93 -4.97 10.53
CA GLU A 240 20.57 -5.51 11.84
C GLU A 240 20.08 -4.39 12.78
N GLY A 241 18.92 -4.59 13.42
CA GLY A 241 18.26 -3.55 14.21
C GLY A 241 17.50 -2.49 13.40
N GLY A 242 17.43 -2.61 12.07
CA GLY A 242 16.70 -1.70 11.18
C GLY A 242 15.17 -1.86 11.21
N GLU A 243 14.65 -2.91 11.85
CA GLU A 243 13.22 -3.26 11.83
C GLU A 243 12.33 -2.21 12.51
N GLU A 244 12.70 -1.72 13.70
CA GLU A 244 11.91 -0.70 14.40
C GLU A 244 11.80 0.59 13.56
N LYS A 245 12.93 1.01 12.96
CA LYS A 245 12.97 2.16 12.05
C LYS A 245 12.08 1.91 10.83
N PHE A 246 12.17 0.72 10.24
CA PHE A 246 11.33 0.34 9.10
C PHE A 246 9.84 0.43 9.45
N ILE A 247 9.42 -0.12 10.59
CA ILE A 247 8.01 -0.11 11.04
C ILE A 247 7.53 1.33 11.23
N ARG A 248 8.31 2.16 11.93
CA ARG A 248 7.98 3.58 12.14
C ARG A 248 7.82 4.33 10.81
N ASP A 249 8.78 4.16 9.92
CA ASP A 249 8.79 4.88 8.64
C ASP A 249 7.68 4.36 7.71
N PHE A 250 7.36 3.06 7.75
CA PHE A 250 6.20 2.49 7.06
C PHE A 250 4.88 3.08 7.58
N VAL A 251 4.70 3.15 8.90
CA VAL A 251 3.49 3.73 9.52
C VAL A 251 3.34 5.22 9.15
N SER A 252 4.44 5.98 9.18
CA SER A 252 4.45 7.39 8.76
C SER A 252 4.04 7.54 7.30
N ALA A 253 4.64 6.76 6.39
CA ALA A 253 4.33 6.81 4.97
C ALA A 253 2.90 6.33 4.66
N TRP A 254 2.42 5.29 5.35
CA TRP A 254 1.04 4.82 5.28
C TRP A 254 0.06 5.92 5.69
N SER A 255 0.29 6.53 6.86
CA SER A 255 -0.54 7.62 7.38
C SER A 255 -0.57 8.80 6.40
N LYS A 256 0.59 9.20 5.85
CA LYS A 256 0.68 10.23 4.83
C LYS A 256 -0.26 9.95 3.66
N VAL A 257 -0.19 8.76 3.06
CA VAL A 257 -1.04 8.39 1.90
C VAL A 257 -2.52 8.42 2.27
N MET A 258 -2.88 7.93 3.45
CA MET A 258 -4.28 7.94 3.92
C MET A 258 -4.85 9.36 4.08
N HIS A 259 -4.01 10.38 4.22
CA HIS A 259 -4.41 11.76 4.47
C HIS A 259 -4.20 12.72 3.29
N LEU A 260 -3.68 12.26 2.13
CA LEU A 260 -3.31 13.13 0.99
C LEU A 260 -4.44 14.05 0.49
N ASP A 261 -5.71 13.64 0.62
CA ASP A 261 -6.89 14.40 0.21
C ASP A 261 -7.58 15.19 1.35
N ARG A 262 -7.01 15.15 2.55
CA ARG A 262 -7.56 15.81 3.74
C ARG A 262 -7.22 17.28 3.78
N PHE A 263 -7.70 18.02 2.78
CA PHE A 263 -7.54 19.47 2.65
C PHE A 263 -8.27 20.27 3.73
N ASP A 264 -9.23 19.65 4.41
CA ASP A 264 -9.94 20.15 5.58
C ASP A 264 -9.07 20.20 6.84
N LEU A 265 -7.96 19.46 6.89
CA LEU A 265 -7.06 19.37 8.04
C LEU A 265 -5.78 20.19 7.87
N ASN A 266 -5.05 20.36 8.98
CA ASN A 266 -3.71 20.94 9.00
C ASN A 266 -2.78 20.21 8.00
N PRO A 267 -2.00 20.94 7.17
CA PRO A 267 -1.11 20.34 6.18
C PRO A 267 -0.13 19.28 6.69
N ARG A 268 0.24 19.28 7.99
CA ARG A 268 1.13 18.26 8.60
C ARG A 268 0.63 16.82 8.40
N TRP A 269 -0.70 16.62 8.38
CA TRP A 269 -1.30 15.31 8.08
C TRP A 269 -0.91 14.77 6.70
N ARG A 270 -0.78 15.66 5.71
CA ARG A 270 -0.38 15.32 4.33
C ARG A 270 1.13 15.14 4.17
N GLN A 271 1.92 15.38 5.23
CA GLN A 271 3.38 15.29 5.21
C GLN A 271 3.90 14.07 5.99
N GLY A 272 3.01 13.28 6.64
CA GLY A 272 3.44 12.14 7.49
C GLY A 272 4.18 12.56 8.76
N GLN A 273 4.16 13.85 9.10
CA GLN A 273 4.84 14.43 10.26
C GLN A 273 3.96 14.31 11.51
N HIS A 274 3.84 13.08 12.01
CA HIS A 274 3.20 12.76 13.28
C HIS A 274 4.25 12.21 14.24
N GLU A 275 4.16 12.58 15.51
CA GLU A 275 4.87 11.84 16.56
C GLU A 275 4.29 10.43 16.59
N LEU A 276 5.14 9.44 16.33
CA LEU A 276 4.79 8.02 16.37
C LEU A 276 5.44 7.41 17.61
N GLU A 277 4.62 6.91 18.53
CA GLU A 277 5.09 6.05 19.59
C GLU A 277 5.19 4.62 19.05
N VAL A 278 6.42 4.11 18.97
CA VAL A 278 6.71 2.72 18.64
C VAL A 278 7.42 2.13 19.85
N SER A 279 6.87 1.06 20.41
CA SER A 279 7.52 0.31 21.49
C SER A 279 7.69 -1.16 21.09
N SER A 280 8.92 -1.66 21.25
CA SER A 280 9.22 -3.10 21.17
C SER A 280 8.74 -3.78 22.45
N ARG A 281 8.12 -4.95 22.33
CA ARG A 281 7.79 -5.79 23.49
C ARG A 281 8.98 -6.61 23.99
#